data_AF-A0A8J6YUJ3-F1
#
_entry.id   AF-A0A8J6YUJ3-F1
#
_cell.length_a   1.000
_cell.length_b   1.000
_cell.length_c   1.000
_cell.angle_alpha   90.00
_cell.angle_beta   90.00
_cell.angle_gamma   90.00
#
_symmetry.space_group_name_H-M   'P 1'
#
loop_
_entity.id
_entity.type
_entity.pdbx_description
1 polymer ?
#
loop_
_entity_poly.entity_id
_entity_poly.type
_entity_poly.pdbx_seq_one_letter_code
_entity_poly.pdbx_strand_id
1 'polypeptide(L)' 'MRLFIDTANVEEIKKAHAMGVISGVTTNPSLVA' A
#
# COMPACT_ATOMS: atom_id res chain seq x y z
N MET A 1 5.43 -4.31 -15.70
CA MET A 1 4.82 -3.16 -15.00
C MET A 1 4.78 -3.49 -13.50
N ARG A 2 5.07 -2.56 -12.59
CA ARG A 2 5.00 -2.77 -11.14
C ARG A 2 3.93 -1.84 -10.56
N LEU A 3 3.06 -2.36 -9.70
CA LEU A 3 1.96 -1.59 -9.09
C LEU A 3 2.30 -1.29 -7.63
N PHE A 4 2.12 -0.03 -7.23
CA PHE A 4 2.38 0.46 -5.88
C PHE A 4 1.09 1.07 -5.34
N ILE A 5 0.79 0.82 -4.07
CA ILE A 5 -0.35 1.42 -3.38
C ILE A 5 0.13 2.58 -2.51
N ASP A 6 -0.61 3.69 -2.52
CA ASP A 6 -0.29 4.90 -1.76
C ASP A 6 -1.21 5.01 -0.54
N THR A 7 -0.79 4.41 0.58
CA THR A 7 -1.57 4.37 1.81
C THR A 7 -0.66 4.12 3.01
N ALA A 8 -1.05 4.60 4.19
CA ALA A 8 -0.46 4.21 5.46
C ALA A 8 -1.33 3.20 6.23
N ASN A 9 -2.51 2.84 5.70
CA ASN A 9 -3.42 1.91 6.35
C ASN A 9 -2.93 0.47 6.19
N VAL A 10 -2.53 -0.14 7.32
CA VAL A 10 -1.99 -1.51 7.35
C VAL A 10 -2.98 -2.55 6.84
N GLU A 11 -4.28 -2.37 7.06
CA GLU A 11 -5.30 -3.33 6.61
C GLU A 11 -5.50 -3.29 5.08
N GLU A 12 -5.39 -2.12 4.46
CA GLU A 12 -5.39 -1.98 3.00
C GLU A 12 -4.16 -2.63 2.39
N ILE A 13 -2.98 -2.41 2.97
CA ILE A 13 -1.72 -3.01 2.52
C ILE A 13 -1.81 -4.53 2.60
N LYS A 14 -2.29 -5.09 3.71
CA LYS A 14 -2.46 -6.56 3.87
C LYS A 14 -3.41 -7.14 2.84
N LYS A 15 -4.56 -6.50 2.58
CA LYS A 15 -5.52 -6.96 1.57
C LYS A 15 -4.90 -6.94 0.17
N ALA A 16 -4.26 -5.84 -0.21
CA ALA A 16 -3.63 -5.68 -1.51
C ALA A 16 -2.44 -6.65 -1.71
N HIS A 17 -1.68 -6.92 -0.64
CA HIS A 17 -0.64 -7.94 -0.65
C HIS A 17 -1.20 -9.36 -0.78
N ALA A 18 -2.27 -9.69 -0.05
CA ALA A 18 -2.92 -11.00 -0.12
C ALA A 18 -3.54 -11.29 -1.51
N MET A 19 -3.95 -10.24 -2.24
CA MET A 19 -4.39 -10.35 -3.63
C MET A 19 -3.23 -10.60 -4.62
N GLY A 20 -1.97 -10.42 -4.20
CA GLY A 20 -0.80 -10.62 -5.06
C GLY A 20 -0.62 -9.55 -6.15
N VAL A 21 -1.26 -8.38 -5.99
CA VAL A 21 -1.31 -7.34 -7.05
C VAL A 21 -0.31 -6.20 -6.86
N ILE A 22 0.26 -6.03 -5.67
CA ILE A 22 1.21 -4.93 -5.37
C ILE A 22 2.65 -5.42 -5.28
N SER A 23 3.58 -4.57 -5.71
CA SER A 23 5.03 -4.77 -5.61
C SER A 23 5.67 -3.92 -4.51
N GLY A 24 4.90 -3.01 -3.90
CA GLY A 24 5.38 -2.11 -2.85
C GLY A 24 4.32 -1.11 -2.40
N VAL A 25 4.70 -0.27 -1.44
CA VAL A 25 3.85 0.76 -0.84
C VAL A 25 4.60 2.08 -0.86
N THR A 26 3.90 3.17 -1.18
CA THR A 26 4.37 4.54 -0.95
C THR A 26 3.56 5.17 0.17
N THR A 27 4.19 6.09 0.89
CA THR A 27 3.56 6.79 2.01
C THR A 27 4.10 8.21 2.11
N ASN A 28 3.41 9.05 2.87
CA ASN A 28 3.82 10.41 3.18
C ASN A 28 3.25 10.82 4.56
N PRO A 29 3.77 11.90 5.18
CA PRO A 29 3.30 12.33 6.50
C PRO A 29 1.79 12.57 6.59
N SER A 30 1.14 13.07 5.53
CA SER A 30 -0.30 13.34 5.51
C SER A 30 -1.15 12.07 5.55
N LEU A 31 -0.63 10.94 5.05
CA LEU A 31 -1.32 9.65 5.12
C LEU A 31 -1.17 8.96 6.48
N VAL A 32 -0.11 9.30 7.22
CA VAL A 32 0.20 8.72 8.54
C VAL A 32 -0.43 9.53 9.69
N ALA A 33 -0.63 10.83 9.48
CA ALA A 33 -1.11 11.80 10.48
C ALA A 33 -2.55 11.56 10.94
#